data_AF-K1TBK7-F1
#
_entry.id   AF-K1TBK7-F1
#
_cell.length_a   1.000
_cell.length_b   1.000
_cell.length_c   1.000
_cell.angle_alpha   90.00
_cell.angle_beta   90.00
_cell.angle_gamma   90.00
#
_symmetry.space_group_name_H-M   'P 1'
#
loop_
_entity.id
_entity.type
_entity.pdbx_description
1 polymer ?
#
loop_
_entity_poly.entity_id
_entity_poly.type
_entity_poly.pdbx_seq_one_letter_code
_entity_poly.pdbx_strand_id
1 'polypeptide(L)'
;MKDNDSQRGLVFDIEYNTAYMSWSNKESQNADVYTMKWSYCTQQCGNYEANMLHAGADINMHFFTLRNVSFEDGSISGTLTFKQPLEVGSDGKLTKWSTATLEFKRGILVSGTWSNG
;
A
#
# COMPACT_ATOMS: atom_id res chain seq x y z
N MET A 1 10.66 23.25 10.44
CA MET A 1 9.84 24.20 9.67
C MET A 1 9.95 25.63 10.20
N LYS A 2 9.88 25.86 11.53
CA LYS A 2 9.97 27.22 12.11
C LYS A 2 11.32 27.94 11.92
N ASP A 3 12.41 27.21 11.62
CA ASP A 3 13.78 27.78 11.48
C ASP A 3 14.49 27.34 10.18
N ASN A 4 13.73 27.01 9.12
CA ASN A 4 14.30 26.67 7.83
C ASN A 4 13.60 27.44 6.71
N ASP A 5 14.08 28.65 6.46
CA ASP A 5 13.52 29.61 5.50
C ASP A 5 13.69 29.20 4.04
N SER A 6 14.28 28.04 3.74
CA SER A 6 14.24 27.44 2.39
C SER A 6 12.99 26.60 2.15
N GLN A 7 12.26 26.24 3.21
CA GLN A 7 11.04 25.46 3.13
C GLN A 7 9.84 26.40 2.96
N ARG A 8 9.04 26.14 1.93
CA ARG A 8 7.76 26.82 1.67
C ARG A 8 6.66 25.76 1.73
N GLY A 9 5.51 26.11 2.29
CA GLY A 9 4.40 25.17 2.44
C GLY A 9 3.05 25.87 2.32
N LEU A 10 2.06 25.11 1.85
CA LEU A 10 0.64 25.45 1.95
C LEU A 10 0.04 24.49 2.97
N VAL A 11 -0.59 25.03 4.02
CA VAL A 11 -1.17 24.26 5.12
C VAL A 11 -2.67 24.45 5.11
N PHE A 12 -3.40 23.36 5.31
CA PHE A 12 -4.84 23.36 5.49
C PHE A 12 -5.13 22.80 6.88
N ASP A 13 -5.56 23.67 7.79
CA ASP A 13 -5.92 23.29 9.14
C ASP A 13 -7.41 22.96 9.22
N ILE A 14 -7.77 22.01 10.09
CA ILE A 14 -9.15 21.74 10.48
C ILE A 14 -9.30 21.97 11.98
N GLU A 15 -10.42 22.59 12.35
CA GLU A 15 -10.74 22.85 13.75
C GLU A 15 -11.14 21.55 14.46
N TYR A 16 -10.95 21.51 15.79
CA TYR A 16 -11.23 20.35 16.64
C TYR A 16 -12.63 19.73 16.41
N ASN A 17 -13.63 20.56 16.09
CA ASN A 17 -15.02 20.13 15.88
C ASN A 17 -15.41 19.95 14.40
N THR A 18 -14.44 19.83 13.50
CA THR A 18 -14.67 19.59 12.06
C THR A 18 -14.57 18.11 11.77
N ALA A 19 -15.55 17.55 11.04
CA ALA A 19 -15.61 16.11 10.83
C ALA A 19 -14.54 15.56 9.87
N TYR A 20 -14.23 16.29 8.79
CA TYR A 20 -13.27 15.86 7.78
C TYR A 20 -12.68 17.03 6.96
N MET A 21 -11.58 16.76 6.26
CA MET A 21 -11.02 17.54 5.15
C MET A 21 -10.97 16.63 3.92
N SER A 22 -11.41 17.10 2.75
CA SER A 22 -11.49 16.27 1.54
C SER A 22 -11.09 17.00 0.26
N TRP A 23 -10.46 16.24 -0.63
CA TRP A 23 -10.31 16.53 -2.04
C TRP A 23 -11.44 15.78 -2.77
N SER A 24 -12.30 16.51 -3.46
CA SER A 24 -13.56 15.98 -4.01
C SER A 24 -13.84 16.48 -5.43
N ASN A 25 -14.62 15.72 -6.21
CA ASN A 25 -15.09 16.16 -7.53
C ASN A 25 -16.56 15.81 -7.76
N LYS A 26 -17.22 16.56 -8.64
CA LYS A 26 -18.46 16.11 -9.28
C LYS A 26 -18.12 15.02 -10.28
N GLU A 27 -18.77 13.86 -10.18
CA GLU A 27 -18.47 12.70 -11.04
C GLU A 27 -19.13 12.76 -12.41
N SER A 28 -20.04 13.70 -12.61
CA SER A 28 -20.58 14.05 -13.92
C SER A 28 -20.88 15.54 -13.98
N GLN A 29 -21.08 16.07 -15.19
CA GLN A 29 -21.41 17.48 -15.41
C GLN A 29 -22.68 17.91 -14.66
N ASN A 30 -23.64 16.99 -14.50
CA ASN A 30 -24.94 17.26 -13.90
C ASN A 30 -25.04 16.73 -12.46
N ALA A 31 -23.93 16.33 -11.83
CA ALA A 31 -23.98 15.89 -10.44
C ALA A 31 -24.29 17.07 -9.50
N ASP A 32 -25.23 16.85 -8.57
CA ASP A 32 -25.62 17.87 -7.58
C ASP A 32 -24.69 17.92 -6.38
N VAL A 33 -23.90 16.86 -6.17
CA VAL A 33 -23.01 16.70 -5.02
C VAL A 33 -21.57 16.42 -5.46
N TYR A 34 -20.63 16.74 -4.58
CA TYR A 34 -19.23 16.37 -4.73
C TYR A 34 -18.97 15.03 -4.04
N THR A 35 -18.29 14.12 -4.74
CA THR A 35 -17.85 12.84 -4.20
C THR A 35 -16.45 12.99 -3.63
N MET A 36 -16.26 12.52 -2.39
CA MET A 36 -14.96 12.50 -1.70
C MET A 36 -14.00 11.54 -2.41
N LYS A 37 -12.79 11.99 -2.74
CA LYS A 37 -11.75 11.19 -3.42
C LYS A 37 -10.53 10.94 -2.55
N TRP A 38 -10.14 11.91 -1.73
CA TRP A 38 -9.08 11.74 -0.75
C TRP A 38 -9.38 12.55 0.49
N SER A 39 -9.59 11.89 1.62
CA SER A 39 -10.14 12.54 2.81
C SER A 39 -9.47 12.11 4.09
N TYR A 40 -9.22 13.07 4.99
CA TYR A 40 -8.92 12.78 6.39
C TYR A 40 -10.17 13.00 7.22
N CYS A 41 -10.56 12.01 8.02
CA CYS A 41 -11.71 12.09 8.92
C CYS A 41 -11.22 12.12 10.37
N THR A 42 -11.58 13.14 11.16
CA THR A 42 -11.24 13.24 12.60
C THR A 42 -12.20 12.42 13.46
N GLN A 43 -13.42 12.26 12.97
CA GLN A 43 -14.50 11.45 13.53
C GLN A 43 -15.08 10.57 12.44
N GLN A 44 -15.99 9.66 12.80
CA GLN A 44 -16.66 8.83 11.79
C GLN A 44 -17.45 9.71 10.81
N CYS A 45 -17.18 9.54 9.52
CA CYS A 45 -17.80 10.29 8.43
C CYS A 45 -18.53 9.32 7.50
N GLY A 46 -19.79 9.01 7.82
CA GLY A 46 -20.52 7.95 7.14
C GLY A 46 -19.86 6.59 7.37
N ASN A 47 -19.37 5.98 6.29
CA ASN A 47 -18.66 4.69 6.34
C ASN A 47 -17.13 4.85 6.49
N TYR A 48 -16.63 6.08 6.58
CA TYR A 48 -15.21 6.34 6.83
C TYR A 48 -14.93 6.38 8.33
N GLU A 49 -14.03 5.50 8.76
CA GLU A 49 -13.57 5.42 10.15
C GLU A 49 -12.82 6.68 10.60
N ALA A 50 -12.92 6.97 11.89
CA ALA A 50 -12.30 8.13 12.52
C ALA A 50 -10.77 8.00 12.57
N ASN A 51 -10.07 9.14 12.53
CA ASN A 51 -8.61 9.28 12.60
C ASN A 51 -7.86 8.54 11.49
N MET A 52 -8.41 8.53 10.27
CA MET A 52 -7.84 7.83 9.12
C MET A 52 -7.90 8.66 7.84
N LEU A 53 -6.96 8.39 6.95
CA LEU A 53 -6.98 8.84 5.56
C LEU A 53 -7.70 7.80 4.70
N HIS A 54 -8.65 8.25 3.88
CA HIS A 54 -9.50 7.42 3.03
C HIS A 54 -9.32 7.80 1.56
N ALA A 55 -9.04 6.80 0.73
CA ALA A 55 -9.04 6.91 -0.73
C ALA A 55 -10.40 6.47 -1.28
N GLY A 56 -11.14 7.39 -1.89
CA GLY A 56 -12.35 7.12 -2.67
C GLY A 56 -12.08 6.89 -4.16
N ALA A 57 -10.81 6.69 -4.52
CA ALA A 57 -10.32 6.39 -5.86
C ALA A 57 -8.93 5.73 -5.77
N ASP A 58 -8.46 5.17 -6.89
CA ASP A 58 -7.12 4.59 -6.99
C ASP A 58 -6.03 5.62 -6.72
N ILE A 59 -4.98 5.19 -6.03
CA ILE A 59 -3.77 6.00 -5.79
C ILE A 59 -2.71 5.58 -6.80
N ASN A 60 -2.50 6.38 -7.84
CA ASN A 60 -1.36 6.22 -8.73
C ASN A 60 -0.12 6.91 -8.14
N MET A 61 0.85 6.12 -7.68
CA MET A 61 2.07 6.62 -7.05
C MET A 61 3.16 7.04 -8.05
N HIS A 62 2.96 6.97 -9.37
CA HIS A 62 3.92 7.43 -10.39
C HIS A 62 5.38 6.98 -10.17
N PHE A 63 5.61 5.69 -9.95
CA PHE A 63 6.92 5.09 -9.66
C PHE A 63 7.59 5.56 -8.35
N PHE A 64 6.89 6.30 -7.49
CA PHE A 64 7.36 6.63 -6.15
C PHE A 64 7.07 5.51 -5.14
N THR A 65 7.83 5.52 -4.04
CA THR A 65 7.81 4.45 -3.03
C THR A 65 6.95 4.81 -1.83
N LEU A 66 6.27 3.81 -1.27
CA LEU A 66 5.78 3.87 0.10
C LEU A 66 6.95 3.57 1.04
N ARG A 67 7.19 4.43 2.03
CA ARG A 67 8.33 4.30 2.95
C ARG A 67 7.83 4.18 4.38
N ASN A 68 8.49 3.33 5.17
CA ASN A 68 8.16 3.08 6.58
C ASN A 68 6.72 2.61 6.83
N VAL A 69 6.16 1.84 5.89
CA VAL A 69 4.85 1.20 6.07
C VAL A 69 4.92 0.18 7.20
N SER A 70 3.86 0.16 8.01
CA SER A 70 3.52 -0.92 8.93
C SER A 70 2.10 -1.35 8.61
N PHE A 71 1.89 -2.66 8.49
CA PHE A 71 0.56 -3.25 8.30
C PHE A 71 0.00 -3.65 9.67
N GLU A 72 -1.32 -3.54 9.85
CA GLU A 72 -2.02 -3.70 11.14
C GLU A 72 -1.72 -5.05 11.81
N ASP A 73 -1.87 -6.14 11.06
CA ASP A 73 -1.60 -7.51 11.54
C ASP A 73 -0.12 -7.92 11.43
N GLY A 74 0.77 -6.94 11.26
CA GLY A 74 2.20 -7.16 11.05
C GLY A 74 2.55 -7.52 9.60
N SER A 75 3.84 -7.81 9.38
CA SER A 75 4.34 -8.10 8.03
C SER A 75 5.59 -8.98 8.05
N ILE A 76 5.79 -9.75 6.98
CA ILE A 76 6.98 -10.58 6.84
C ILE A 76 8.14 -9.73 6.32
N SER A 77 9.29 -9.86 6.97
CA SER A 77 10.57 -9.43 6.42
C SER A 77 11.54 -10.60 6.46
N GLY A 78 11.97 -11.07 5.28
CA GLY A 78 12.81 -12.25 5.17
C GLY A 78 12.73 -12.89 3.78
N THR A 79 13.49 -13.97 3.61
CA THR A 79 13.56 -14.71 2.35
C THR A 79 12.88 -16.06 2.50
N LEU A 80 11.87 -16.31 1.66
CA LEU A 80 11.26 -17.62 1.52
C LEU A 80 11.97 -18.39 0.40
N THR A 81 12.37 -19.63 0.67
CA THR A 81 12.97 -20.53 -0.33
C THR A 81 12.05 -21.70 -0.59
N PHE A 82 11.70 -21.94 -1.85
CA PHE A 82 10.88 -23.05 -2.30
C PHE A 82 11.71 -24.03 -3.12
N LYS A 83 11.38 -25.32 -3.02
CA LYS A 83 11.86 -26.37 -3.89
C LYS A 83 10.68 -26.96 -4.64
N GLN A 84 10.68 -26.86 -5.97
CA GLN A 84 9.67 -27.51 -6.80
C GLN A 84 10.30 -28.77 -7.42
N PRO A 85 9.71 -29.96 -7.24
CA PRO A 85 10.14 -31.13 -7.99
C PRO A 85 9.85 -30.97 -9.48
N LEU A 86 10.83 -31.33 -10.32
CA LEU A 86 10.74 -31.25 -11.78
C LEU A 86 10.66 -32.63 -12.44
N GLU A 87 11.12 -33.68 -11.76
CA GLU A 87 11.20 -35.02 -12.33
C GLU A 87 11.02 -36.09 -11.25
N VAL A 88 10.32 -37.16 -11.61
CA VAL A 88 10.15 -38.38 -10.82
C VAL A 88 10.83 -39.51 -11.59
N GLY A 89 11.78 -40.20 -10.96
CA GLY A 89 12.47 -41.35 -11.51
C GLY A 89 11.55 -42.57 -11.63
N SER A 90 11.99 -43.59 -12.37
CA SER A 90 11.26 -44.85 -12.55
C SER A 90 11.06 -45.65 -11.26
N ASP A 91 11.84 -45.37 -10.22
CA ASP A 91 11.70 -45.91 -8.86
C ASP A 91 10.71 -45.11 -7.98
N GLY A 92 10.06 -44.09 -8.56
CA GLY A 92 9.09 -43.24 -7.88
C GLY A 92 9.69 -42.12 -7.04
N LYS A 93 11.02 -41.95 -7.03
CA LYS A 93 11.69 -40.89 -6.25
C LYS A 93 11.84 -39.61 -7.06
N LEU A 94 11.86 -38.48 -6.36
CA LEU A 94 12.10 -37.18 -6.97
C LEU A 94 13.60 -37.05 -7.31
N THR A 95 13.90 -36.88 -8.60
CA THR A 95 15.29 -36.88 -9.13
C THR A 95 15.80 -35.48 -9.44
N LYS A 96 14.90 -34.51 -9.60
CA LYS A 96 15.25 -33.15 -10.04
C LYS A 96 14.36 -32.10 -9.39
N TRP A 97 14.94 -30.92 -9.12
CA TRP A 97 14.25 -29.81 -8.45
C TRP A 97 14.65 -28.46 -9.04
N SER A 98 13.73 -27.50 -9.09
CA SER A 98 14.07 -26.07 -9.20
C SER A 98 14.09 -25.44 -7.82
N THR A 99 14.75 -24.28 -7.74
CA THR A 99 14.73 -23.44 -6.54
C THR A 99 14.17 -22.07 -6.88
N ALA A 100 13.25 -21.61 -6.03
CA ALA A 100 12.75 -20.25 -6.08
C ALA A 100 13.05 -19.54 -4.76
N THR A 101 13.51 -18.30 -4.81
CA THR A 101 13.69 -17.45 -3.62
C THR A 101 12.85 -16.20 -3.77
N LEU A 102 12.04 -15.88 -2.76
CA LEU A 102 11.24 -14.66 -2.69
C LEU A 102 11.70 -13.84 -1.48
N GLU A 103 12.14 -12.59 -1.69
CA GLU A 103 12.54 -11.67 -0.61
C GLU A 103 11.43 -10.68 -0.31
N PHE A 104 10.98 -10.65 0.94
CA PHE A 104 9.99 -9.71 1.45
C PHE A 104 10.65 -8.67 2.36
N LYS A 105 10.25 -7.41 2.21
CA LYS A 105 10.57 -6.33 3.15
C LYS A 105 9.28 -5.62 3.55
N ARG A 106 8.97 -5.64 4.85
CA ARG A 106 7.75 -5.06 5.41
C ARG A 106 6.50 -5.53 4.66
N GLY A 107 6.42 -6.83 4.33
CA GLY A 107 5.26 -7.41 3.63
C GLY A 107 5.23 -7.22 2.11
N ILE A 108 6.16 -6.45 1.53
CA ILE A 108 6.24 -6.24 0.07
C ILE A 108 7.29 -7.18 -0.50
N LEU A 109 6.93 -7.91 -1.56
CA LEU A 109 7.91 -8.67 -2.37
C LEU A 109 8.82 -7.68 -3.10
N VAL A 110 10.12 -7.72 -2.79
CA VAL A 110 11.11 -6.78 -3.35
C VAL A 110 12.09 -7.45 -4.32
N SER A 111 12.22 -8.76 -4.28
CA SER A 111 13.09 -9.53 -5.16
C SER A 111 12.61 -10.97 -5.30
N GLY A 112 12.88 -11.56 -6.46
CA GLY A 112 12.57 -12.95 -6.75
C GLY A 112 13.63 -13.54 -7.68
N THR A 113 14.09 -14.76 -7.39
CA THR A 113 14.90 -15.54 -8.33
C THR A 113 14.31 -16.91 -8.54
N TRP A 114 14.42 -17.42 -9.77
CA TRP A 114 14.00 -18.75 -10.16
C TRP A 114 15.13 -19.42 -10.94
N SER A 115 15.66 -20.52 -10.42
CA SER A 115 16.65 -21.34 -11.12
C SER A 115 16.12 -22.75 -11.31
N ASN A 116 16.06 -23.16 -12.58
CA ASN A 116 15.82 -24.57 -12.91
C ASN A 116 17.10 -25.35 -12.64
N GLY A 117 17.00 -26.40 -11.82
CA GLY A 117 18.06 -27.40 -11.71
C GLY A 117 18.13 -28.28 -12.94
#